data_AF-A0A146F4I6-F1
#
_entry.id   AF-A0A146F4I6-F1
#
_cell.length_a   1.000
_cell.length_b   1.000
_cell.length_c   1.000
_cell.angle_alpha   90.00
_cell.angle_beta   90.00
_cell.angle_gamma   90.00
#
_symmetry.space_group_name_H-M   'P 1'
#
loop_
_entity.id
_entity.type
_entity.pdbx_description
1 polymer ?
#
loop_
_entity_poly.entity_id
_entity_poly.type
_entity_poly.pdbx_seq_one_letter_code
_entity_poly.pdbx_strand_id
1 'polypeptide(L)'
;MAEEVANSSRVVPRSMLLALMINGATGFAILIAFLFTAGDLLKIVESSASYPFMYMLASSTGSKGAAVVLSSMMAILQACAGLAGISSGSRMLWSFSREQAIPGWRWVRQVNQRTLVPFHSTLVVVIAAGLLSLINIGSAVVLNIILSLVLEAFFASYMISLTLLLYRRLRGDLTEPGQGGGVLNWGPFRVKGWLGTANNIFAIAYSIIMMFFGCWPPENHPAPKNINYSIVIFAGVTLISIVYYVGWARKHYKGPLAEI
;
A
#
# COMPACT_ATOMS: atom_id res chain seq x y z
N MET A 1 4.91 11.05 7.72
CA MET A 1 5.10 11.82 6.47
C MET A 1 4.30 13.11 6.43
N ALA A 2 3.02 13.13 6.81
CA ALA A 2 2.29 14.40 6.92
C ALA A 2 2.96 15.40 7.89
N GLU A 3 3.67 14.90 8.89
CA GLU A 3 4.49 15.68 9.85
C GLU A 3 5.60 16.51 9.19
N GLU A 4 6.16 16.06 8.07
CA GLU A 4 7.27 16.74 7.36
C GLU A 4 6.76 17.73 6.29
N VAL A 5 5.45 17.82 6.06
CA VAL A 5 4.85 18.64 4.99
C VAL A 5 4.34 19.95 5.57
N ALA A 6 4.89 21.07 5.08
CA ALA A 6 4.37 22.39 5.41
C ALA A 6 2.89 22.51 5.02
N ASN A 7 2.04 22.93 5.96
CA ASN A 7 0.58 23.01 5.78
C ASN A 7 -0.05 21.69 5.31
N SER A 8 0.35 20.57 5.92
CA SER A 8 -0.09 19.20 5.59
C SER A 8 -1.61 19.04 5.47
N SER A 9 -2.39 19.75 6.30
CA SER A 9 -3.86 19.71 6.30
C SER A 9 -4.51 20.17 4.98
N ARG A 10 -3.79 20.94 4.15
CA ARG A 10 -4.25 21.38 2.81
C ARG A 10 -3.42 20.77 1.69
N VAL A 11 -2.11 20.66 1.87
CA VAL A 11 -1.20 20.18 0.83
C VAL A 11 -1.39 18.70 0.58
N VAL A 12 -1.43 17.87 1.63
CA VAL A 12 -1.53 16.41 1.48
C VAL A 12 -2.79 16.00 0.71
N PRO A 13 -4.01 16.46 1.05
CA PRO A 13 -5.20 16.09 0.28
C PRO A 13 -5.15 16.53 -1.19
N ARG A 14 -4.63 17.74 -1.46
CA ARG A 14 -4.49 18.25 -2.84
C ARG A 14 -3.49 17.41 -3.65
N SER A 15 -2.35 17.07 -3.05
CA SER A 15 -1.35 16.21 -3.68
C SER A 15 -1.90 14.82 -3.96
N MET A 16 -2.69 14.24 -3.05
CA MET A 16 -3.33 12.93 -3.27
C MET A 16 -4.32 12.97 -4.45
N LEU A 17 -5.16 14.01 -4.55
CA LEU A 17 -6.10 14.16 -5.66
C LEU A 17 -5.38 14.38 -6.99
N LEU A 18 -4.35 15.24 -7.01
CA LEU A 18 -3.56 15.49 -8.21
C LEU A 18 -2.82 14.23 -8.66
N ALA A 19 -2.24 13.48 -7.72
CA ALA A 19 -1.63 12.19 -8.02
C ALA A 19 -2.65 11.19 -8.59
N LEU A 20 -3.86 11.11 -8.02
CA LEU A 20 -4.93 10.27 -8.54
C LEU A 20 -5.31 10.66 -9.97
N MET A 21 -5.48 11.96 -10.24
CA MET A 21 -5.87 12.45 -11.57
C MET A 21 -4.79 12.19 -12.61
N ILE A 22 -3.52 12.45 -12.29
CA ILE A 22 -2.40 12.21 -13.21
C ILE A 22 -2.20 10.72 -13.47
N ASN A 23 -2.18 9.90 -12.42
CA ASN A 23 -2.02 8.44 -12.56
C ASN A 23 -3.22 7.83 -13.29
N GLY A 24 -4.43 8.29 -12.99
CA GLY A 24 -5.65 7.83 -13.65
C GLY A 24 -5.66 8.19 -15.14
N ALA A 25 -5.39 9.45 -15.50
CA ALA A 25 -5.35 9.88 -16.88
C ALA A 25 -4.24 9.20 -17.69
N THR A 26 -3.04 9.12 -17.12
CA THR A 26 -1.88 8.50 -17.78
C THR A 26 -2.05 6.99 -17.91
N GLY A 27 -2.53 6.32 -16.85
CA GLY A 27 -2.83 4.89 -16.88
C GLY A 27 -3.92 4.54 -17.88
N PHE A 28 -4.97 5.37 -17.95
CA PHE A 28 -6.03 5.20 -18.95
C PHE A 28 -5.52 5.40 -20.38
N ALA A 29 -4.70 6.42 -20.64
CA ALA A 29 -4.08 6.65 -21.94
C ALA A 29 -3.16 5.49 -22.36
N ILE A 30 -2.34 4.98 -21.43
CA ILE A 30 -1.48 3.81 -21.67
C ILE A 30 -2.32 2.56 -21.95
N LEU A 31 -3.42 2.36 -21.22
CA LEU A 31 -4.31 1.21 -21.43
C LEU A 31 -5.00 1.27 -22.81
N ILE A 32 -5.44 2.45 -23.26
CA ILE A 32 -5.94 2.64 -24.62
C ILE A 32 -4.85 2.30 -25.64
N ALA A 33 -3.65 2.87 -25.49
CA ALA A 33 -2.53 2.59 -26.39
C ALA A 33 -2.19 1.09 -26.42
N PHE A 34 -2.19 0.43 -25.25
CA PHE A 34 -1.99 -1.01 -25.10
C PHE A 34 -3.04 -1.78 -25.90
N LEU A 35 -4.33 -1.51 -25.71
CA LEU A 35 -5.40 -2.26 -26.37
C LEU A 35 -5.38 -2.12 -27.90
N PHE A 36 -4.96 -0.96 -28.43
CA PHE A 36 -4.82 -0.75 -29.88
C PHE A 36 -3.53 -1.36 -30.47
N THR A 37 -2.48 -1.58 -29.65
CA THR A 37 -1.16 -2.06 -30.12
C THR A 37 -0.86 -3.51 -29.79
N ALA A 38 -1.59 -4.11 -28.83
CA ALA A 38 -1.35 -5.47 -28.35
C ALA A 38 -1.51 -6.55 -29.44
N GLY A 39 -2.28 -6.28 -30.51
CA GLY A 39 -2.49 -7.26 -31.58
C GLY A 39 -3.14 -8.53 -31.04
N ASP A 40 -2.52 -9.69 -31.26
CA ASP A 40 -3.03 -10.99 -30.83
C ASP A 40 -2.66 -11.30 -29.36
N LEU A 41 -3.62 -11.11 -28.45
CA LEU A 41 -3.46 -11.33 -27.02
C LEU A 41 -3.03 -12.78 -26.68
N LEU A 42 -3.43 -13.76 -27.48
CA LEU A 42 -3.06 -15.16 -27.24
C LEU A 42 -1.55 -15.35 -27.43
N LYS A 43 -0.96 -14.72 -28.45
CA LYS A 43 0.49 -14.77 -28.68
C LYS A 43 1.28 -14.06 -27.58
N ILE A 44 0.71 -13.03 -26.96
CA ILE A 44 1.35 -12.37 -25.81
C ILE A 44 1.35 -13.30 -24.60
N VAL A 45 0.22 -13.94 -24.29
CA VAL A 45 0.06 -14.83 -23.14
C VAL A 45 0.88 -16.11 -23.30
N GLU A 46 0.99 -16.63 -24.52
CA GLU A 46 1.80 -17.82 -24.85
C GLU A 46 3.28 -17.48 -25.09
N SER A 47 3.66 -16.20 -25.14
CA SER A 47 5.04 -15.81 -25.39
C SER A 47 5.97 -16.27 -24.27
N SER A 48 7.16 -16.76 -24.65
CA SER A 48 8.24 -17.13 -23.73
C SER A 48 8.93 -15.93 -23.06
N ALA A 49 8.40 -14.71 -23.22
CA ALA A 49 8.91 -13.53 -22.55
C ALA A 49 8.57 -13.60 -21.06
N SER A 50 9.56 -13.33 -20.20
CA SER A 50 9.35 -13.30 -18.73
C SER A 50 8.27 -12.32 -18.30
N TYR A 51 8.03 -11.26 -19.10
CA TYR A 51 6.98 -10.30 -18.87
C TYR A 51 6.25 -9.93 -20.18
N PRO A 52 4.90 -9.99 -20.21
CA PRO A 52 4.09 -9.69 -21.39
C PRO A 52 4.38 -8.34 -22.06
N PHE A 53 4.70 -7.31 -21.27
CA PHE A 53 4.98 -5.98 -21.80
C PHE A 53 6.25 -5.93 -22.68
N MET A 54 7.25 -6.78 -22.40
CA MET A 54 8.50 -6.80 -23.17
C MET A 54 8.26 -7.31 -24.60
N TYR A 55 7.43 -8.35 -24.73
CA TYR A 55 7.03 -8.87 -26.04
C TYR A 55 6.25 -7.82 -26.84
N MET A 56 5.36 -7.10 -26.18
CA MET A 56 4.58 -6.06 -26.85
C MET A 56 5.44 -4.86 -27.28
N LEU A 57 6.41 -4.43 -26.48
CA LEU A 57 7.37 -3.41 -26.89
C LEU A 57 8.18 -3.85 -28.12
N ALA A 58 8.58 -5.13 -28.17
CA ALA A 58 9.26 -5.70 -29.33
C ALA A 58 8.36 -5.76 -30.58
N SER A 59 7.11 -6.18 -30.42
CA SER A 59 6.14 -6.28 -31.51
C SER A 59 5.77 -4.89 -32.05
N SER A 60 5.56 -3.90 -31.17
CA SER A 60 5.14 -2.56 -31.56
C SER A 60 6.27 -1.75 -32.19
N THR A 61 7.51 -1.93 -31.71
CA THR A 61 8.66 -1.16 -32.23
C THR A 61 9.30 -1.80 -33.46
N GLY A 62 9.02 -3.09 -33.73
CA GLY A 62 9.62 -3.84 -34.84
C GLY A 62 11.14 -4.05 -34.73
N SER A 63 11.75 -3.63 -33.61
CA SER A 63 13.19 -3.69 -33.38
C SER A 63 13.50 -4.23 -31.98
N LYS A 64 14.30 -5.29 -31.92
CA LYS A 64 14.77 -5.88 -30.66
C LYS A 64 15.61 -4.88 -29.84
N GLY A 65 16.43 -4.06 -30.49
CA GLY A 65 17.28 -3.08 -29.81
C GLY A 65 16.47 -2.02 -29.06
N ALA A 66 15.44 -1.47 -29.72
CA ALA A 66 14.57 -0.48 -29.09
C ALA A 66 13.74 -1.08 -27.94
N ALA A 67 13.25 -2.31 -28.11
CA ALA A 67 12.51 -3.01 -27.06
C ALA A 67 13.35 -3.25 -25.80
N VAL A 68 14.64 -3.61 -25.96
CA VAL A 68 15.57 -3.79 -24.83
C VAL A 68 15.81 -2.47 -24.11
N VAL A 69 16.03 -1.38 -24.84
CA VAL A 69 16.23 -0.04 -24.25
C VAL A 69 14.99 0.38 -23.45
N LEU A 70 13.80 0.30 -24.03
CA LEU A 70 12.55 0.65 -23.33
C LEU A 70 12.29 -0.23 -22.11
N SER A 71 12.55 -1.53 -22.21
CA SER A 71 12.39 -2.46 -21.09
C SER A 71 13.38 -2.17 -19.96
N SER A 72 14.64 -1.83 -20.28
CA SER A 72 15.65 -1.44 -19.28
C SER A 72 15.28 -0.14 -18.55
N MET A 73 14.70 0.83 -19.28
CA MET A 73 14.24 2.07 -18.69
C MET A 73 13.11 1.82 -17.68
N MET A 74 12.17 0.93 -18.00
CA MET A 74 11.13 0.50 -17.06
C MET A 74 11.72 -0.20 -15.82
N ALA A 75 12.74 -1.05 -16.00
CA ALA A 75 13.42 -1.70 -14.89
C ALA A 75 14.09 -0.70 -13.94
N ILE A 76 14.74 0.35 -14.48
CA ILE A 76 15.33 1.43 -13.68
C ILE A 76 14.24 2.19 -12.91
N LEU A 77 13.12 2.54 -13.57
CA LEU A 77 12.00 3.20 -12.90
C LEU A 77 11.44 2.35 -11.76
N GLN A 78 11.32 1.04 -11.96
CA GLN A 78 10.87 0.12 -10.92
C GLN A 78 11.85 0.02 -9.74
N ALA A 79 13.16 0.07 -10.00
CA ALA A 79 14.19 0.12 -8.97
C ALA A 79 14.08 1.42 -8.14
N CYS A 80 13.91 2.57 -8.79
CA CYS A 80 13.67 3.85 -8.11
C CYS A 80 12.40 3.82 -7.25
N ALA A 81 11.30 3.24 -7.76
CA ALA A 81 10.07 3.07 -6.99
C ALA A 81 10.27 2.15 -5.77
N GLY A 82 11.06 1.08 -5.91
CA GLY A 82 11.44 0.19 -4.81
C GLY A 82 12.21 0.93 -3.71
N LEU A 83 13.18 1.76 -4.09
CA LEU A 83 13.93 2.61 -3.15
C LEU A 83 13.01 3.59 -2.40
N ALA A 84 12.05 4.20 -3.10
CA ALA A 84 11.05 5.06 -2.47
C ALA A 84 10.16 4.28 -1.48
N GLY A 85 9.79 3.04 -1.82
CA GLY A 85 9.05 2.13 -0.94
C GLY A 85 9.83 1.78 0.34
N ILE A 86 11.11 1.43 0.22
CA ILE A 86 12.00 1.14 1.37
C ILE A 86 12.14 2.38 2.26
N SER A 87 12.36 3.56 1.65
CA SER A 87 12.43 4.82 2.38
C SER A 87 11.14 5.09 3.16
N SER A 88 9.98 4.93 2.52
CA SER A 88 8.68 5.12 3.17
C SER A 88 8.44 4.13 4.31
N GLY A 89 8.64 2.83 4.06
CA GLY A 89 8.46 1.77 5.05
C GLY A 89 9.38 1.93 6.26
N SER A 90 10.64 2.32 6.05
CA SER A 90 11.60 2.56 7.13
C SER A 90 11.18 3.71 8.04
N ARG A 91 10.60 4.79 7.49
CA ARG A 91 10.07 5.91 8.29
C ARG A 91 8.82 5.50 9.07
N MET A 92 7.93 4.71 8.47
CA MET A 92 6.76 4.18 9.18
C MET A 92 7.18 3.29 10.35
N LEU A 93 8.07 2.32 10.12
CA LEU A 93 8.57 1.45 11.17
C LEU A 93 9.30 2.22 12.28
N TRP A 94 10.07 3.24 11.91
CA TRP A 94 10.72 4.13 12.88
C TRP A 94 9.70 4.90 13.72
N SER A 95 8.64 5.46 13.12
CA SER A 95 7.58 6.15 13.86
C SER A 95 6.86 5.23 14.86
N PHE A 96 6.57 3.98 14.48
CA PHE A 96 6.01 2.97 15.39
C PHE A 96 6.98 2.60 16.53
N SER A 97 8.29 2.60 16.27
CA SER A 97 9.29 2.36 17.31
C SER A 97 9.39 3.50 18.33
N ARG A 98 9.12 4.75 17.92
CA ARG A 98 9.03 5.92 18.81
C ARG A 98 7.90 5.77 19.82
N GLU A 99 6.79 5.17 19.39
CA GLU A 99 5.59 4.88 20.19
C GLU A 99 5.67 3.58 21.00
N GLN A 100 6.83 2.91 21.01
CA GLN A 100 7.05 1.62 21.67
C GLN A 100 6.05 0.53 21.20
N ALA A 101 5.60 0.61 19.94
CA ALA A 101 4.61 -0.32 19.39
C ALA A 101 5.20 -1.70 19.04
N ILE A 102 6.51 -1.79 18.84
CA ILE A 102 7.20 -2.97 18.31
C ILE A 102 8.21 -3.57 19.31
N PRO A 103 8.48 -4.89 19.24
CA PRO A 103 9.56 -5.48 20.03
C PRO A 103 10.91 -4.95 19.54
N GLY A 104 11.87 -4.77 20.44
CA GLY A 104 13.18 -4.21 20.09
C GLY A 104 13.15 -2.72 19.71
N TRP A 105 12.08 -1.99 20.05
CA TRP A 105 11.90 -0.57 19.73
C TRP A 105 13.11 0.31 20.08
N ARG A 106 13.85 0.00 21.15
CA ARG A 106 15.04 0.75 21.56
C ARG A 106 16.16 0.75 20.52
N TRP A 107 16.29 -0.34 19.76
CA TRP A 107 17.30 -0.48 18.72
C TRP A 107 16.81 0.13 17.41
N VAL A 108 15.55 -0.13 17.04
CA VAL A 108 14.94 0.38 15.79
C VAL A 108 14.76 1.90 15.82
N ARG A 109 14.50 2.49 17.00
CA ARG A 109 14.30 3.94 17.17
C ARG A 109 15.58 4.76 16.96
N GLN A 110 16.76 4.15 17.04
CA GLN A 110 18.01 4.90 16.95
C GLN A 110 18.18 5.56 15.58
N VAL A 111 18.46 6.87 15.60
CA VAL A 111 18.74 7.68 14.42
C VAL A 111 20.21 8.04 14.43
N ASN A 112 20.87 7.93 13.27
CA ASN A 112 22.26 8.35 13.14
C ASN A 112 22.32 9.88 13.17
N GLN A 113 23.12 10.45 14.07
CA GLN A 113 23.25 11.90 14.23
C GLN A 113 23.88 12.62 13.03
N ARG A 114 24.65 11.90 12.20
CA ARG A 114 25.31 12.51 11.03
C ARG A 114 24.43 12.57 9.79
N THR A 115 23.68 11.50 9.52
CA THR A 115 22.84 11.40 8.32
C THR A 115 21.38 11.74 8.61
N LEU A 116 20.97 11.80 9.87
CA LEU A 116 19.58 11.98 10.31
C LEU A 116 18.62 10.90 9.76
N VAL A 117 19.17 9.75 9.32
CA VAL A 117 18.41 8.62 8.78
C VAL A 117 18.32 7.50 9.83
N PRO A 118 17.13 6.88 10.02
CA PRO A 118 16.96 5.73 10.91
C PRO A 118 17.54 4.44 10.33
N PHE A 119 18.88 4.31 10.37
CA PHE A 119 19.61 3.20 9.74
C PHE A 119 19.11 1.81 10.15
N HIS A 120 18.83 1.60 11.45
CA HIS A 120 18.35 0.31 11.96
C HIS A 120 16.98 -0.05 11.41
N SER A 121 16.07 0.92 11.30
CA SER A 121 14.76 0.73 10.68
C SER A 121 14.89 0.37 9.20
N THR A 122 15.75 1.08 8.47
CA THR A 122 16.04 0.76 7.07
C THR A 122 16.59 -0.65 6.90
N LEU A 123 17.52 -1.06 7.76
CA LEU A 123 18.11 -2.40 7.71
C LEU A 123 17.04 -3.50 7.90
N VAL A 124 16.14 -3.34 8.86
CA VAL A 124 15.03 -4.29 9.08
C VAL A 124 14.14 -4.40 7.85
N VAL A 125 13.75 -3.27 7.26
CA VAL A 125 12.89 -3.25 6.06
C VAL A 125 13.60 -3.88 4.85
N VAL A 126 14.88 -3.59 4.64
CA VAL A 126 15.68 -4.16 3.54
C VAL A 126 15.85 -5.67 3.70
N ILE A 127 16.19 -6.14 4.90
CA ILE A 127 16.34 -7.57 5.17
C ILE A 127 15.00 -8.28 4.98
N ALA A 128 13.90 -7.74 5.52
CA ALA A 128 12.57 -8.32 5.36
C ALA A 128 12.15 -8.38 3.89
N ALA A 129 12.35 -7.31 3.13
CA ALA A 129 12.07 -7.27 1.70
C ALA A 129 12.97 -8.27 0.93
N GLY A 130 14.24 -8.37 1.29
CA GLY A 130 15.18 -9.35 0.72
C GLY A 130 14.74 -10.79 0.97
N LEU A 131 14.36 -11.13 2.19
CA LEU A 131 13.84 -12.46 2.54
C LEU A 131 12.54 -12.78 1.78
N LEU A 132 11.62 -11.81 1.66
CA LEU A 132 10.41 -11.98 0.86
C LEU A 132 10.73 -12.17 -0.63
N SER A 133 11.76 -11.50 -1.15
CA SER A 133 12.18 -11.64 -2.55
C SER A 133 12.76 -13.03 -2.85
N LEU A 134 13.41 -13.68 -1.88
CA LEU A 134 13.94 -15.04 -2.04
C LEU A 134 12.83 -16.08 -2.28
N ILE A 135 11.60 -15.81 -1.83
CA ILE A 135 10.45 -16.68 -2.06
C ILE A 135 10.15 -16.85 -3.55
N ASN A 136 10.49 -15.85 -4.38
CA ASN A 136 10.36 -15.91 -5.83
C ASN A 136 11.18 -17.06 -6.46
N ILE A 137 12.27 -17.48 -5.82
CA ILE A 137 13.11 -18.60 -6.30
C ILE A 137 12.37 -19.94 -6.15
N GLY A 138 11.49 -20.06 -5.14
CA GLY A 138 10.82 -21.31 -4.81
C GLY A 138 9.55 -21.58 -5.62
N SER A 139 8.66 -20.59 -5.76
CA SER A 139 7.38 -20.77 -6.46
C SER A 139 6.70 -19.46 -6.83
N ALA A 140 6.33 -19.34 -8.12
CA ALA A 140 5.51 -18.25 -8.62
C ALA A 140 4.10 -18.20 -7.98
N VAL A 141 3.56 -19.36 -7.57
CA VAL A 141 2.27 -19.43 -6.87
C VAL A 141 2.35 -18.72 -5.52
N VAL A 142 3.43 -18.94 -4.77
CA VAL A 142 3.63 -18.30 -3.47
C VAL A 142 3.79 -16.79 -3.61
N LEU A 143 4.47 -16.33 -4.67
CA LEU A 143 4.56 -14.90 -4.97
C LEU A 143 3.17 -14.28 -5.21
N ASN A 144 2.30 -14.93 -5.99
CA ASN A 144 0.94 -14.45 -6.23
C ASN A 144 0.10 -14.39 -4.94
N ILE A 145 0.28 -15.36 -4.04
CA ILE A 145 -0.36 -15.35 -2.72
C ILE A 145 0.13 -14.14 -1.89
N ILE A 146 1.42 -13.84 -1.90
CA ILE A 146 1.99 -12.69 -1.18
C ILE A 146 1.50 -11.36 -1.76
N LEU A 147 1.45 -11.23 -3.09
CA LEU A 147 0.93 -10.02 -3.73
C LEU A 147 -0.54 -9.78 -3.37
N SER A 148 -1.34 -10.85 -3.34
CA SER A 148 -2.75 -10.79 -2.91
C SER A 148 -2.87 -10.37 -1.45
N LEU A 149 -2.03 -10.94 -0.57
CA LEU A 149 -1.97 -10.57 0.84
C LEU A 149 -1.64 -9.09 1.07
N VAL A 150 -0.74 -8.51 0.27
CA VAL A 150 -0.40 -7.08 0.34
C VAL A 150 -1.60 -6.20 -0.01
N LEU A 151 -2.34 -6.56 -1.07
CA LEU A 151 -3.56 -5.85 -1.46
C LEU A 151 -4.63 -5.93 -0.37
N GLU A 152 -4.85 -7.12 0.20
CA GLU A 152 -5.76 -7.33 1.33
C GLU A 152 -5.38 -6.47 2.54
N ALA A 153 -4.08 -6.44 2.89
CA ALA A 153 -3.59 -5.63 4.00
C ALA A 153 -3.80 -4.11 3.77
N PHE A 154 -3.66 -3.63 2.54
CA PHE A 154 -3.96 -2.23 2.20
C PHE A 154 -5.44 -1.92 2.35
N PHE A 155 -6.33 -2.74 1.78
CA PHE A 155 -7.77 -2.53 1.91
C PHE A 155 -8.24 -2.65 3.36
N ALA A 156 -7.71 -3.59 4.13
CA ALA A 156 -8.01 -3.71 5.55
C ALA A 156 -7.60 -2.46 6.34
N SER A 157 -6.41 -1.91 6.09
CA SER A 157 -5.93 -0.66 6.70
C SER A 157 -6.84 0.54 6.39
N TYR A 158 -7.28 0.67 5.14
CA TYR A 158 -8.25 1.68 4.74
C TYR A 158 -9.60 1.47 5.42
N MET A 159 -10.09 0.24 5.46
CA MET A 159 -11.36 -0.10 6.06
C MET A 159 -11.41 0.26 7.55
N ILE A 160 -10.35 -0.03 8.31
CA ILE A 160 -10.25 0.34 9.74
C ILE A 160 -10.37 1.85 9.89
N SER A 161 -9.60 2.61 9.11
CA SER A 161 -9.58 4.08 9.18
C SER A 161 -10.94 4.70 8.79
N LEU A 162 -11.56 4.19 7.72
CA LEU A 162 -12.87 4.64 7.22
C LEU A 162 -13.99 4.33 8.22
N THR A 163 -13.96 3.15 8.83
CA THR A 163 -14.96 2.72 9.82
C THR A 163 -14.88 3.56 11.09
N LEU A 164 -13.67 3.82 11.61
CA LEU A 164 -13.48 4.70 12.77
C LEU A 164 -13.95 6.13 12.48
N LEU A 165 -13.67 6.65 11.28
CA LEU A 165 -14.17 7.96 10.85
C LEU A 165 -15.69 7.98 10.73
N LEU A 166 -16.31 6.92 10.19
CA LEU A 166 -17.77 6.80 10.07
C LEU A 166 -18.41 6.78 11.46
N TYR A 167 -17.89 5.95 12.35
CA TYR A 167 -18.36 5.82 13.72
C TYR A 167 -18.36 7.16 14.47
N ARG A 168 -17.24 7.90 14.40
CA ARG A 168 -17.14 9.23 15.04
C ARG A 168 -18.03 10.28 14.38
N ARG A 169 -18.20 10.20 13.07
CA ARG A 169 -19.12 11.07 12.33
C ARG A 169 -20.58 10.85 12.73
N LEU A 170 -20.98 9.60 12.96
CA LEU A 170 -22.33 9.26 13.41
C LEU A 170 -22.58 9.62 14.88
N ARG A 171 -21.57 9.55 15.73
CA ARG A 171 -21.65 10.02 17.13
C ARG A 171 -21.67 11.53 17.27
N GLY A 172 -21.18 12.27 16.28
CA GLY A 172 -21.03 13.72 16.36
C GLY A 172 -19.78 14.17 17.13
N ASP A 173 -18.82 13.26 17.36
CA ASP A 173 -17.61 13.51 18.15
C ASP A 173 -16.56 14.41 17.44
N LEU A 174 -16.89 14.96 16.26
CA LEU A 174 -15.95 15.69 15.39
C LEU A 174 -16.28 17.18 15.37
N THR A 175 -15.47 17.98 16.06
CA THR A 175 -15.62 19.44 16.16
C THR A 175 -15.19 20.17 14.90
N GLU A 176 -15.84 21.31 14.64
CA GLU A 176 -15.47 22.21 13.54
C GLU A 176 -14.08 22.83 13.78
N PRO A 177 -13.32 23.15 12.70
CA PRO A 177 -12.04 23.83 12.83
C PRO A 177 -12.21 25.16 13.58
N GLY A 178 -11.48 25.35 14.67
CA GLY A 178 -11.53 26.59 15.48
C GLY A 178 -12.47 26.53 16.70
N GLN A 179 -13.28 25.48 16.86
CA GLN A 179 -14.04 25.22 18.08
C GLN A 179 -13.17 24.33 18.99
N GLY A 180 -12.28 24.96 19.76
CA GLY A 180 -11.21 24.33 20.54
C GLY A 180 -11.67 23.53 21.77
N GLY A 181 -12.48 22.49 21.59
CA GLY A 181 -12.98 21.67 22.70
C GLY A 181 -13.04 20.15 22.47
N GLY A 182 -12.91 19.66 21.23
CA GLY A 182 -13.01 18.22 20.95
C GLY A 182 -11.66 17.50 20.81
N VAL A 183 -11.68 16.19 21.11
CA VAL A 183 -10.51 15.28 21.00
C VAL A 183 -10.03 15.14 19.55
N LEU A 184 -10.91 15.34 18.55
CA LEU A 184 -10.57 15.39 17.13
C LEU A 184 -11.29 16.54 16.43
N ASN A 185 -10.53 17.31 15.65
CA ASN A 185 -11.04 18.41 14.85
C ASN A 185 -11.04 18.05 13.36
N TRP A 186 -12.03 18.56 12.63
CA TRP A 186 -12.07 18.43 11.18
C TRP A 186 -10.88 19.16 10.52
N GLY A 187 -10.33 18.53 9.47
CA GLY A 187 -9.44 19.22 8.55
C GLY A 187 -10.17 20.20 7.63
N PRO A 188 -9.46 21.16 7.02
CA PRO A 188 -10.03 22.14 6.10
C PRO A 188 -10.58 21.49 4.81
N PHE A 189 -10.06 20.31 4.43
CA PHE A 189 -10.53 19.53 3.29
C PHE A 189 -11.48 18.42 3.77
N ARG A 190 -12.79 18.58 3.50
CA ARG A 190 -13.82 17.58 3.85
C ARG A 190 -15.06 17.70 2.97
N VAL A 191 -15.74 16.57 2.78
CA VAL A 191 -17.13 16.54 2.26
C VAL A 191 -18.08 16.69 3.45
N LYS A 192 -18.91 17.74 3.46
CA LYS A 192 -19.81 18.05 4.59
C LYS A 192 -21.13 17.28 4.50
N GLY A 193 -21.80 17.13 5.65
CA GLY A 193 -23.15 16.61 5.76
C GLY A 193 -23.30 15.13 5.34
N TRP A 194 -24.52 14.78 4.91
CA TRP A 194 -24.91 13.41 4.57
C TRP A 194 -24.11 12.82 3.38
N LEU A 195 -23.70 13.66 2.42
CA LEU A 195 -22.86 13.24 1.29
C LEU A 195 -21.52 12.68 1.76
N GLY A 196 -20.94 13.27 2.81
CA GLY A 196 -19.71 12.75 3.40
C GLY A 196 -19.90 11.39 4.08
N THR A 197 -21.06 11.18 4.73
CA THR A 197 -21.41 9.89 5.33
C THR A 197 -21.65 8.83 4.25
N ALA A 198 -22.43 9.16 3.22
CA ALA A 198 -22.70 8.28 2.08
C ALA A 198 -21.40 7.87 1.35
N ASN A 199 -20.49 8.82 1.09
CA ASN A 199 -19.19 8.52 0.49
C ASN A 199 -18.36 7.56 1.35
N ASN A 200 -18.38 7.71 2.68
CA ASN A 200 -17.64 6.83 3.57
C ASN A 200 -18.24 5.41 3.59
N ILE A 201 -19.57 5.29 3.62
CA ILE A 201 -20.27 4.00 3.51
C ILE A 201 -19.94 3.32 2.18
N PHE A 202 -19.98 4.07 1.08
CA PHE A 202 -19.61 3.56 -0.25
C PHE A 202 -18.16 3.05 -0.27
N ALA A 203 -17.21 3.81 0.28
CA ALA A 203 -15.80 3.41 0.34
C ALA A 203 -15.59 2.13 1.18
N ILE A 204 -16.32 1.98 2.29
CA ILE A 204 -16.28 0.75 3.11
C ILE A 204 -16.86 -0.42 2.32
N ALA A 205 -18.03 -0.25 1.70
CA ALA A 205 -18.66 -1.29 0.89
C ALA A 205 -17.75 -1.75 -0.27
N TYR A 206 -17.13 -0.79 -0.97
CA TYR A 206 -16.16 -1.07 -2.02
C TYR A 206 -14.94 -1.83 -1.48
N SER A 207 -14.40 -1.42 -0.32
CA SER A 207 -13.25 -2.11 0.29
C SER A 207 -13.58 -3.57 0.65
N ILE A 208 -14.80 -3.84 1.14
CA ILE A 208 -15.27 -5.21 1.43
C ILE A 208 -15.33 -6.05 0.15
N ILE A 209 -15.90 -5.48 -0.93
CA ILE A 209 -15.98 -6.14 -2.23
C ILE A 209 -14.58 -6.46 -2.76
N MET A 210 -13.63 -5.51 -2.68
CA MET A 210 -12.26 -5.73 -3.14
C MET A 210 -11.52 -6.77 -2.30
N MET A 211 -11.71 -6.80 -0.98
CA MET A 211 -11.14 -7.87 -0.15
C MET A 211 -11.71 -9.24 -0.52
N PHE A 212 -13.02 -9.34 -0.75
CA PHE A 212 -13.64 -10.59 -1.19
C PHE A 212 -13.06 -11.08 -2.51
N PHE A 213 -13.02 -10.21 -3.54
CA PHE A 213 -12.47 -10.57 -4.84
C PHE A 213 -10.95 -10.78 -4.82
N GLY A 214 -10.22 -10.16 -3.88
CA GLY A 214 -8.79 -10.40 -3.69
C GLY A 214 -8.49 -11.83 -3.27
N CYS A 215 -9.34 -12.44 -2.44
CA CYS A 215 -9.23 -13.84 -2.05
C CYS A 215 -9.86 -14.81 -3.07
N TRP A 216 -10.73 -14.31 -3.97
CA TRP A 216 -11.50 -15.14 -4.88
C TRP A 216 -10.63 -15.68 -6.03
N PRO A 217 -10.67 -16.99 -6.33
CA PRO A 217 -9.86 -17.56 -7.39
C PRO A 217 -10.32 -17.10 -8.78
N PRO A 218 -9.39 -16.83 -9.71
CA PRO A 218 -9.72 -16.39 -11.08
C PRO A 218 -10.26 -17.52 -11.97
N GLU A 219 -10.07 -18.78 -11.57
CA GLU A 219 -10.51 -19.96 -12.32
C GLU A 219 -11.62 -20.69 -11.57
N ASN A 220 -12.56 -21.27 -12.34
CA ASN A 220 -13.57 -22.17 -11.78
C ASN A 220 -12.91 -23.53 -11.48
N HIS A 221 -12.97 -23.97 -10.22
CA HIS A 221 -12.35 -25.20 -9.70
C HIS A 221 -10.81 -25.21 -9.74
N PRO A 222 -10.15 -24.28 -9.01
CA PRO A 222 -8.69 -24.30 -8.91
C PRO A 222 -8.23 -25.60 -8.25
N ALA A 223 -7.16 -26.19 -8.80
CA ALA A 223 -6.48 -27.30 -8.12
C ALA A 223 -6.05 -26.84 -6.71
N PRO A 224 -6.05 -27.71 -5.67
CA PRO A 224 -5.75 -27.30 -4.29
C PRO A 224 -4.40 -26.58 -4.11
N LYS A 225 -3.43 -26.87 -4.99
CA LYS A 225 -2.11 -26.23 -5.05
C LYS A 225 -2.11 -24.79 -5.60
N ASN A 226 -3.17 -24.40 -6.32
CA ASN A 226 -3.32 -23.11 -6.98
C ASN A 226 -4.35 -22.20 -6.28
N ILE A 227 -4.92 -22.63 -5.16
CA ILE A 227 -5.85 -21.83 -4.37
C ILE A 227 -5.10 -20.65 -3.74
N ASN A 228 -5.72 -19.48 -3.77
CA ASN A 228 -5.18 -18.30 -3.09
C ASN A 228 -5.42 -18.41 -1.57
N TYR A 229 -4.39 -18.85 -0.84
CA TYR A 229 -4.43 -18.98 0.62
C TYR A 229 -4.09 -17.66 1.37
N SER A 230 -4.10 -16.51 0.68
CA SER A 230 -3.82 -15.19 1.27
C SER A 230 -4.66 -14.93 2.51
N ILE A 231 -5.96 -15.25 2.47
CA ILE A 231 -6.89 -15.04 3.58
C ILE A 231 -6.49 -15.79 4.86
N VAL A 232 -5.92 -16.99 4.74
CA VAL A 232 -5.47 -17.79 5.89
C VAL A 232 -4.25 -17.13 6.53
N ILE A 233 -3.32 -16.67 5.71
CA ILE A 233 -2.13 -15.95 6.17
C ILE A 233 -2.55 -14.62 6.81
N PHE A 234 -3.45 -13.88 6.17
CA PHE A 234 -3.99 -12.62 6.66
C PHE A 234 -4.68 -12.79 8.03
N ALA A 235 -5.55 -13.78 8.16
CA ALA A 235 -6.23 -14.09 9.42
C ALA A 235 -5.23 -14.50 10.51
N GLY A 236 -4.22 -15.30 10.18
CA GLY A 236 -3.15 -15.70 11.10
C GLY A 236 -2.33 -14.50 11.60
N VAL A 237 -1.88 -13.63 10.69
CA VAL A 237 -1.13 -12.42 11.04
C VAL A 237 -1.98 -11.47 11.89
N THR A 238 -3.27 -11.33 11.56
CA THR A 238 -4.21 -10.50 12.32
C THR A 238 -4.39 -11.05 13.73
N LEU A 239 -4.55 -12.36 13.88
CA LEU A 239 -4.68 -13.03 15.18
C LEU A 239 -3.43 -12.83 16.03
N ILE A 240 -2.23 -13.03 15.47
CA ILE A 240 -0.95 -12.80 16.15
C ILE A 240 -0.85 -11.34 16.59
N SER A 241 -1.26 -10.40 15.73
CA SER A 241 -1.25 -8.96 16.04
C SER A 241 -2.19 -8.62 17.19
N ILE A 242 -3.39 -9.21 17.24
CA ILE A 242 -4.35 -9.04 18.35
C ILE A 242 -3.77 -9.61 19.64
N VAL A 243 -3.22 -10.82 19.61
CA VAL A 243 -2.61 -11.46 20.79
C VAL A 243 -1.45 -10.61 21.31
N TYR A 244 -0.59 -10.12 20.41
CA TYR A 244 0.50 -9.22 20.76
C TYR A 244 0.00 -7.89 21.36
N TYR A 245 -1.06 -7.32 20.79
CA TYR A 245 -1.65 -6.09 21.31
C TYR A 245 -2.21 -6.29 22.73
N VAL A 246 -2.98 -7.36 22.95
CA VAL A 246 -3.56 -7.67 24.27
C VAL A 246 -2.50 -8.05 25.29
N GLY A 247 -1.47 -8.80 24.88
CA GLY A 247 -0.42 -9.27 25.78
C GLY A 247 0.56 -8.17 26.21
N TRP A 248 1.01 -7.34 25.26
CA TRP A 248 2.11 -6.41 25.49
C TRP A 248 1.80 -4.97 25.09
N ALA A 249 1.29 -4.74 23.87
CA ALA A 249 1.21 -3.39 23.31
C ALA A 249 0.22 -2.50 24.07
N ARG A 250 -0.92 -3.02 24.55
CA ARG A 250 -1.91 -2.24 25.34
C ARG A 250 -1.33 -1.59 26.59
N LYS A 251 -0.21 -2.10 27.12
CA LYS A 251 0.45 -1.59 28.34
C LYS A 251 1.57 -0.59 28.05
N HIS A 252 2.19 -0.67 26.87
CA HIS A 252 3.40 0.08 26.53
C HIS A 252 3.18 1.13 25.42
N TYR A 253 2.22 0.87 24.52
CA TYR A 253 1.88 1.75 23.43
C TYR A 253 1.26 3.03 23.97
N LYS A 254 2.04 4.11 23.94
CA LYS A 254 1.52 5.46 24.09
C LYS A 254 1.26 5.93 22.67
N GLY A 255 0.00 6.25 22.37
CA GLY A 255 -0.44 6.69 21.04
C GLY A 255 0.34 7.89 20.50
N PRO A 256 -0.05 8.44 19.34
CA PRO A 256 0.78 9.39 18.59
C PRO A 256 1.25 10.55 19.46
N LEU A 257 2.55 10.53 19.76
CA LEU A 257 3.21 11.60 20.50
C LEU A 257 3.31 12.79 19.55
N ALA A 258 2.55 13.85 19.83
CA ALA A 258 2.72 15.11 19.13
C ALA A 258 4.13 15.64 19.41
N GLU A 259 4.94 15.81 18.36
CA GLU A 259 6.17 16.57 18.46
C GLU A 259 5.81 18.06 18.51
N ILE A 260 6.29 18.74 19.56
CA ILE A 260 6.23 20.20 19.74
C ILE A 260 7.29 20.82 18.82
#